data_AF-A0A923FJG7-F1
#
_entry.id   AF-A0A923FJG7-F1
#
_cell.length_a   1.000
_cell.length_b   1.000
_cell.length_c   1.000
_cell.angle_alpha   90.00
_cell.angle_beta   90.00
_cell.angle_gamma   90.00
#
_symmetry.space_group_name_H-M   'P 1'
#
loop_
_entity.id
_entity.type
_entity.pdbx_description
1 polymer ?
#
loop_
_entity_poly.entity_id
_entity_poly.type
_entity_poly.pdbx_seq_one_letter_code
_entity_poly.pdbx_strand_id
1 'polypeptide(L)'
;MSERQVTIGMNRTGVQMSPEDTARQLEATRLFPADVPGDMSDYTAERERAIREADLIGSVPAPGSVKGIVKTALDKTIGKAPEVLLDKLGERLAFERTGVRLYEAMVVKAMSAPGADPTLVETLRQIQAEELEHMNIVREAIETLGGDPTAMTPCADVAGVKAMGVLQVLTDPRTTVSQSMSAILTIELEDNAAWELLIELAKKGGHPLIAKRFGHALAQEETHLATVRNFIKQDLLAQVS
;
A
#
# COMPACT_ATOMS: atom_id res chain seq x y z
N MET A 1 11.20 -19.56 23.25
CA MET A 1 10.47 -18.59 24.09
C MET A 1 9.92 -17.55 23.14
N SER A 2 8.60 -17.48 23.05
CA SER A 2 7.80 -16.81 22.01
C SER A 2 7.98 -15.30 22.01
N GLU A 3 7.77 -14.69 20.84
CA GLU A 3 7.55 -13.25 20.65
C GLU A 3 6.63 -12.62 21.73
N ARG A 4 6.66 -11.29 21.92
CA ARG A 4 5.70 -10.57 22.76
C ARG A 4 4.26 -10.91 22.34
N GLN A 5 3.57 -11.72 23.14
CA GLN A 5 2.19 -12.09 22.90
C GLN A 5 1.24 -11.04 23.45
N VAL A 6 0.07 -10.90 22.80
CA VAL A 6 -1.04 -10.13 23.35
C VAL A 6 -1.54 -10.84 24.61
N THR A 7 -1.60 -10.12 25.72
CA THR A 7 -2.12 -10.64 27.00
C THR A 7 -3.34 -9.83 27.44
N ILE A 8 -4.22 -10.45 28.22
CA ILE A 8 -5.33 -9.72 28.86
C ILE A 8 -4.72 -8.75 29.86
N GLY A 9 -4.77 -7.46 29.52
CA GLY A 9 -4.27 -6.36 30.33
C GLY A 9 -5.39 -5.52 30.92
N MET A 10 -5.01 -4.59 31.81
CA MET A 10 -5.92 -3.58 32.32
C MET A 10 -6.45 -2.71 31.17
N ASN A 11 -7.77 -2.62 31.02
CA ASN A 11 -8.38 -1.70 30.08
C ASN A 11 -8.09 -0.25 30.53
N ARG A 12 -7.56 0.58 29.62
CA ARG A 12 -7.19 1.98 29.89
C ARG A 12 -8.04 3.00 29.14
N THR A 13 -8.97 2.55 28.28
CA THR A 13 -9.74 3.41 27.37
C THR A 13 -11.24 3.20 27.48
N GLY A 14 -11.71 2.10 28.08
CA GLY A 14 -13.15 1.81 28.20
C GLY A 14 -13.85 2.65 29.27
N VAL A 15 -15.04 3.16 28.96
CA VAL A 15 -15.92 3.91 29.88
C VAL A 15 -16.24 3.15 31.17
N GLN A 16 -16.23 1.81 31.11
CA GLN A 16 -16.45 0.93 32.26
C GLN A 16 -15.35 1.06 33.33
N MET A 17 -14.16 1.53 32.94
CA MET A 17 -13.02 1.68 33.84
C MET A 17 -13.02 3.02 34.59
N SER A 18 -13.84 3.99 34.15
CA SER A 18 -14.03 5.26 34.86
C SER A 18 -15.47 5.79 34.72
N PRO A 19 -16.43 5.22 35.48
CA PRO A 19 -17.83 5.64 35.43
C PRO A 19 -18.04 7.10 35.84
N GLU A 20 -17.27 7.58 36.83
CA GLU A 20 -17.36 8.96 37.32
C GLU A 20 -16.87 9.95 36.25
N ASP A 21 -15.74 9.70 35.60
CA ASP A 21 -15.25 10.55 34.49
C ASP A 21 -16.21 10.52 33.31
N THR A 22 -16.79 9.35 33.02
CA THR A 22 -17.80 9.20 31.98
C THR A 22 -19.04 10.05 32.29
N ALA A 23 -19.53 10.01 33.53
CA ALA A 23 -20.65 10.84 33.95
C ALA A 23 -20.32 12.34 33.83
N ARG A 24 -19.10 12.74 34.21
CA ARG A 24 -18.62 14.13 34.04
C ARG A 24 -18.53 14.54 32.57
N GLN A 25 -18.06 13.67 31.68
CA GLN A 25 -18.01 13.94 30.24
C GLN A 25 -19.42 14.07 29.64
N LEU A 26 -20.37 13.21 30.03
CA LEU A 26 -21.76 13.30 29.58
C LEU A 26 -22.46 14.57 30.09
N GLU A 27 -22.12 15.04 31.28
CA GLU A 27 -22.62 16.32 31.77
C GLU A 27 -21.95 17.49 31.03
N ALA A 28 -20.66 17.39 30.73
CA ALA A 28 -19.94 18.39 29.95
C ALA A 28 -20.54 18.59 28.55
N THR A 29 -21.01 17.55 27.86
CA THR A 29 -21.67 17.70 26.55
C THR A 29 -22.99 18.48 26.62
N ARG A 30 -23.63 18.54 27.79
CA ARG A 30 -24.83 19.37 28.02
C ARG A 30 -24.49 20.80 28.38
N LEU A 31 -23.45 20.99 29.19
CA LEU A 31 -23.00 22.30 29.65
C LEU A 31 -22.23 23.09 28.57
N PHE A 32 -21.50 22.36 27.72
CA PHE A 32 -20.66 22.89 26.64
C PHE A 32 -21.10 22.22 25.31
N PRO A 33 -22.25 22.60 24.75
CA PRO A 33 -22.64 22.13 23.43
C PRO A 33 -21.59 22.57 22.38
N ALA A 34 -21.56 21.89 21.23
CA ALA A 34 -20.63 22.25 20.16
C ALA A 34 -20.79 23.74 19.77
N ASP A 35 -19.67 24.46 19.73
CA ASP A 35 -19.64 25.89 19.39
C ASP A 35 -20.01 26.15 17.92
N VAL A 36 -19.88 25.12 17.08
CA VAL A 36 -20.32 25.12 15.69
C VAL A 36 -21.58 24.25 15.58
N PRO A 37 -22.75 24.83 15.29
CA PRO A 37 -23.94 24.06 14.94
C PRO A 37 -23.62 23.21 13.70
N GLY A 38 -23.78 21.90 13.82
CA GLY A 38 -23.55 20.99 12.71
C GLY A 38 -24.05 19.60 13.03
N ASP A 39 -24.77 18.99 12.10
CA ASP A 39 -25.06 17.56 12.17
C ASP A 39 -24.30 16.78 11.08
N MET A 40 -24.51 15.46 11.00
CA MET A 40 -23.85 14.62 10.00
C MET A 40 -24.14 15.05 8.55
N SER A 41 -25.24 15.77 8.31
CA SER A 41 -25.57 16.31 6.99
C SER A 41 -24.68 17.51 6.63
N ASP A 42 -24.37 18.39 7.59
CA ASP A 42 -23.45 19.51 7.36
C ASP A 42 -22.03 19.00 7.06
N TYR A 43 -21.53 18.02 7.82
CA TYR A 43 -20.24 17.38 7.51
C TYR A 43 -20.23 16.71 6.14
N THR A 44 -21.36 16.13 5.72
CA THR A 44 -21.50 15.53 4.38
C THR A 44 -21.46 16.61 3.31
N ALA A 45 -22.21 17.71 3.47
CA ALA A 45 -22.24 18.82 2.53
C ALA A 45 -20.87 19.49 2.36
N GLU A 46 -20.12 19.65 3.46
CA GLU A 46 -18.76 20.16 3.44
C GLU A 46 -17.79 19.23 2.70
N ARG A 47 -17.88 17.90 2.94
CA ARG A 47 -17.08 16.91 2.18
C ARG A 47 -17.42 16.94 0.70
N GLU A 48 -18.70 17.02 0.36
CA GLU A 48 -19.13 17.13 -1.03
C GLU A 48 -18.61 18.40 -1.70
N ARG A 49 -18.66 19.55 -1.01
CA ARG A 49 -18.11 20.80 -1.53
C ARG A 49 -16.61 20.65 -1.78
N ALA A 50 -15.86 20.14 -0.80
CA ALA A 50 -14.43 19.91 -0.93
C ALA A 50 -14.09 18.96 -2.10
N ILE A 51 -14.85 17.89 -2.30
CA ILE A 51 -14.66 16.95 -3.43
C ILE A 51 -14.94 17.63 -4.77
N ARG A 52 -16.00 18.46 -4.87
CA ARG A 52 -16.35 19.17 -6.11
C ARG A 52 -15.37 20.27 -6.49
N GLU A 53 -14.79 20.93 -5.49
CA GLU A 53 -13.86 22.05 -5.66
C GLU A 53 -12.40 21.61 -5.78
N ALA A 54 -12.07 20.36 -5.43
CA ALA A 54 -10.72 19.86 -5.48
C ALA A 54 -10.21 19.70 -6.92
N ASP A 55 -8.98 20.15 -7.14
CA ASP A 55 -8.21 19.82 -8.34
C ASP A 55 -7.82 18.34 -8.37
N LEU A 56 -7.46 17.84 -9.55
CA LEU A 56 -6.87 16.50 -9.69
C LEU A 56 -5.52 16.42 -8.97
N ILE A 57 -5.19 15.23 -8.47
CA ILE A 57 -3.86 14.93 -7.93
C ILE A 57 -2.87 14.90 -9.09
N GLY A 58 -2.23 16.03 -9.37
CA GLY A 58 -1.20 16.13 -10.40
C GLY A 58 -1.66 15.73 -11.81
N SER A 59 -0.70 15.32 -12.64
CA SER A 59 -0.93 14.85 -14.01
C SER A 59 0.21 13.95 -14.49
N VAL A 60 -0.09 13.02 -15.40
CA VAL A 60 0.97 12.23 -16.07
C VAL A 60 1.79 13.17 -16.98
N PRO A 61 3.12 13.28 -16.79
CA PRO A 61 3.93 14.16 -17.62
C PRO A 61 4.02 13.64 -19.07
N ALA A 62 4.20 14.57 -20.01
CA ALA A 62 4.50 14.20 -21.38
C ALA A 62 5.83 13.41 -21.45
N PRO A 63 5.98 12.47 -22.40
CA PRO A 63 7.23 11.77 -22.62
C PRO A 63 8.41 12.73 -22.80
N GLY A 64 9.54 12.45 -22.14
CA GLY A 64 10.73 13.31 -22.22
C GLY A 64 11.48 13.24 -23.55
N SER A 65 11.13 12.30 -24.44
CA SER A 65 11.77 12.11 -25.75
C SER A 65 10.87 12.57 -26.91
N VAL A 66 11.48 13.16 -27.94
CA VAL A 66 10.78 13.56 -29.18
C VAL A 66 10.00 12.39 -29.80
N LYS A 67 10.61 11.20 -29.82
CA LYS A 67 9.97 9.97 -30.30
C LYS A 67 8.76 9.58 -29.44
N GLY A 68 8.86 9.72 -28.12
CA GLY A 68 7.76 9.44 -27.18
C GLY A 68 6.59 10.39 -27.41
N ILE A 69 6.85 11.69 -27.55
CA ILE A 69 5.83 12.71 -27.80
C ILE A 69 5.03 12.39 -29.08
N VAL A 70 5.73 12.09 -30.19
CA VAL A 70 5.08 11.75 -31.46
C VAL A 70 4.23 10.49 -31.35
N LYS A 71 4.74 9.45 -30.67
CA LYS A 71 4.01 8.19 -30.46
C LYS A 71 2.74 8.41 -29.64
N THR A 72 2.83 9.14 -28.53
CA THR A 72 1.67 9.47 -27.67
C THR A 72 0.61 10.24 -28.43
N ALA A 73 1.01 11.21 -29.27
CA ALA A 73 0.07 11.93 -30.12
C ALA A 73 -0.66 10.99 -31.09
N LEU A 74 0.06 10.09 -31.75
CA LEU A 74 -0.52 9.11 -32.68
C LEU A 74 -1.46 8.12 -31.97
N ASP A 75 -1.07 7.60 -30.81
CA ASP A 75 -1.94 6.70 -30.03
C ASP A 75 -3.25 7.41 -29.61
N LYS A 76 -3.19 8.70 -29.27
CA LYS A 76 -4.38 9.51 -28.97
C LYS A 76 -5.27 9.74 -30.20
N THR A 77 -4.72 9.96 -31.39
CA THR A 77 -5.54 10.17 -32.59
C THR A 77 -6.33 8.94 -33.02
N ILE A 78 -5.88 7.73 -32.65
CA ILE A 78 -6.60 6.48 -32.87
C ILE A 78 -7.46 6.05 -31.66
N GLY A 79 -7.67 6.94 -30.70
CA GLY A 79 -8.57 6.73 -29.56
C GLY A 79 -8.01 5.89 -28.40
N LYS A 80 -6.69 5.68 -28.33
CA LYS A 80 -6.05 5.08 -27.15
C LYS A 80 -5.79 6.16 -26.09
N ALA A 81 -5.71 5.71 -24.83
CA ALA A 81 -5.37 6.54 -23.67
C ALA A 81 -4.03 6.07 -23.05
N PRO A 82 -2.87 6.35 -23.68
CA PRO A 82 -1.56 5.93 -23.19
C PRO A 82 -1.24 6.44 -21.78
N GLU A 83 -1.83 7.58 -21.38
CA GLU A 83 -1.72 8.13 -20.03
C GLU A 83 -2.25 7.17 -18.95
N VAL A 84 -3.27 6.35 -19.23
CA VAL A 84 -3.83 5.41 -18.24
C VAL A 84 -2.83 4.33 -17.89
N LEU A 85 -2.18 3.75 -18.91
CA LEU A 85 -1.15 2.73 -18.68
C LEU A 85 0.09 3.35 -18.01
N LEU A 86 0.52 4.55 -18.44
CA LEU A 86 1.66 5.23 -17.84
C LEU A 86 1.41 5.61 -16.37
N ASP A 87 0.20 6.08 -16.03
CA ASP A 87 -0.16 6.38 -14.64
C ASP A 87 -0.14 5.13 -13.77
N LYS A 88 -0.69 4.01 -14.26
CA LYS A 88 -0.68 2.72 -13.54
C LYS A 88 0.71 2.11 -13.42
N LEU A 89 1.59 2.32 -14.39
CA LEU A 89 3.00 1.95 -14.25
C LEU A 89 3.72 2.83 -13.24
N GLY A 90 3.40 4.13 -13.18
CA GLY A 90 3.90 5.04 -12.16
C GLY A 90 3.47 4.61 -10.75
N GLU A 91 2.19 4.26 -10.59
CA GLU A 91 1.64 3.65 -9.38
C GLU A 91 2.45 2.44 -8.96
N ARG A 92 2.61 1.48 -9.89
CA ARG A 92 3.29 0.23 -9.63
C ARG A 92 4.74 0.46 -9.22
N LEU A 93 5.47 1.31 -9.93
CA LEU A 93 6.86 1.61 -9.60
C LEU A 93 7.01 2.26 -8.21
N ALA A 94 6.11 3.18 -7.84
CA ALA A 94 6.11 3.80 -6.52
C ALA A 94 5.75 2.78 -5.42
N PHE A 95 4.84 1.85 -5.72
CA PHE A 95 4.48 0.75 -4.84
C PHE A 95 5.67 -0.18 -4.63
N GLU A 96 6.29 -0.74 -5.68
CA GLU A 96 7.44 -1.66 -5.56
C GLU A 96 8.59 -1.03 -4.75
N ARG A 97 8.90 0.24 -5.03
CA ARG A 97 9.92 1.00 -4.28
C ARG A 97 9.59 1.08 -2.80
N THR A 98 8.30 1.19 -2.48
CA THR A 98 7.83 1.20 -1.11
C THR A 98 7.83 -0.21 -0.52
N GLY A 99 7.43 -1.23 -1.27
CA GLY A 99 7.52 -2.66 -0.91
C GLY A 99 8.91 -3.05 -0.42
N VAL A 100 9.97 -2.68 -1.16
CA VAL A 100 11.38 -2.90 -0.75
C VAL A 100 11.67 -2.31 0.64
N ARG A 101 11.14 -1.11 0.95
CA ARG A 101 11.34 -0.43 2.25
C ARG A 101 10.46 -1.01 3.35
N LEU A 102 9.26 -1.48 3.02
CA LEU A 102 8.38 -2.17 3.97
C LEU A 102 9.01 -3.50 4.38
N TYR A 103 9.50 -4.29 3.42
CA TYR A 103 10.21 -5.53 3.71
C TYR A 103 11.54 -5.29 4.43
N GLU A 104 12.25 -4.19 4.18
CA GLU A 104 13.39 -3.78 4.99
C GLU A 104 13.02 -3.62 6.47
N ALA A 105 11.95 -2.86 6.74
CA ALA A 105 11.45 -2.65 8.10
C ALA A 105 10.95 -3.97 8.73
N MET A 106 10.31 -4.83 7.93
CA MET A 106 9.83 -6.13 8.39
C MET A 106 10.95 -7.09 8.75
N VAL A 107 12.04 -7.11 7.98
CA VAL A 107 13.24 -7.90 8.32
C VAL A 107 13.80 -7.41 9.65
N VAL A 108 13.96 -6.09 9.84
CA VAL A 108 14.45 -5.53 11.11
C VAL A 108 13.52 -5.91 12.27
N LYS A 109 12.20 -5.89 12.05
CA LYS A 109 11.20 -6.34 13.04
C LYS A 109 11.42 -7.80 13.43
N ALA A 110 11.51 -8.70 12.44
CA ALA A 110 11.67 -10.13 12.64
C ALA A 110 13.00 -10.46 13.33
N MET A 111 14.10 -9.81 12.93
CA MET A 111 15.41 -9.96 13.58
C MET A 111 15.43 -9.50 15.03
N SER A 112 14.65 -8.47 15.35
CA SER A 112 14.59 -7.88 16.69
C SER A 112 13.62 -8.61 17.62
N ALA A 113 12.80 -9.52 17.08
CA ALA A 113 11.82 -10.25 17.86
C ALA A 113 12.51 -11.27 18.80
N PRO A 114 12.06 -11.42 20.06
CA PRO A 114 12.52 -12.49 20.93
C PRO A 114 12.27 -13.86 20.28
N GLY A 115 13.32 -14.67 20.15
CA GLY A 115 13.21 -15.97 19.46
C GLY A 115 13.13 -15.86 17.94
N ALA A 116 13.69 -14.79 17.36
CA ALA A 116 13.79 -14.58 15.91
C ALA A 116 14.13 -15.87 15.16
N ASP A 117 13.27 -16.21 14.20
CA ASP A 117 13.44 -17.37 13.33
C ASP A 117 14.32 -16.99 12.13
N PRO A 118 15.54 -17.56 12.00
CA PRO A 118 16.41 -17.28 10.87
C PRO A 118 15.77 -17.65 9.52
N THR A 119 14.90 -18.65 9.47
CA THR A 119 14.21 -19.06 8.24
C THR A 119 13.21 -17.99 7.81
N LEU A 120 12.44 -17.43 8.74
CA LEU A 120 11.55 -16.31 8.45
C LEU A 120 12.32 -15.09 7.92
N VAL A 121 13.44 -14.76 8.57
CA VAL A 121 14.28 -13.62 8.16
C VAL A 121 14.81 -13.81 6.74
N GLU A 122 15.27 -15.02 6.40
CA GLU A 122 15.73 -15.35 5.05
C GLU A 122 14.59 -15.24 4.02
N THR A 123 13.40 -15.75 4.35
CA THR A 123 12.22 -15.62 3.48
C THR A 123 11.85 -14.15 3.24
N LEU A 124 11.85 -13.32 4.28
CA LEU A 124 11.58 -11.88 4.15
C LEU A 124 12.64 -11.16 3.32
N ARG A 125 13.91 -11.57 3.41
CA ARG A 125 15.00 -11.04 2.58
C ARG A 125 14.87 -11.46 1.12
N GLN A 126 14.44 -12.69 0.87
CA GLN A 126 14.15 -13.16 -0.47
C GLN A 126 13.03 -12.34 -1.10
N ILE A 127 11.90 -12.16 -0.40
CA ILE A 127 10.80 -11.32 -0.89
C ILE A 127 11.30 -9.89 -1.16
N GLN A 128 12.07 -9.30 -0.23
CA GLN A 128 12.66 -7.97 -0.45
C GLN A 128 13.49 -7.87 -1.74
N ALA A 129 14.25 -8.92 -2.09
CA ALA A 129 15.04 -8.94 -3.31
C ALA A 129 14.17 -9.07 -4.56
N GLU A 130 13.06 -9.80 -4.48
CA GLU A 130 12.08 -9.96 -5.55
C GLU A 130 11.31 -8.65 -5.80
N GLU A 131 10.89 -7.95 -4.76
CA GLU A 131 10.32 -6.58 -4.84
C GLU A 131 11.26 -5.60 -5.58
N LEU A 132 12.57 -5.71 -5.32
CA LEU A 132 13.57 -4.90 -6.02
C LEU A 132 13.66 -5.28 -7.51
N GLU A 133 13.56 -6.56 -7.84
CA GLU A 133 13.47 -7.04 -9.22
C GLU A 133 12.21 -6.49 -9.90
N HIS A 134 11.06 -6.52 -9.22
CA HIS A 134 9.79 -6.03 -9.72
C HIS A 134 9.85 -4.53 -10.00
N MET A 135 10.44 -3.75 -9.10
CA MET A 135 10.73 -2.33 -9.32
C MET A 135 11.50 -2.10 -10.62
N ASN A 136 12.51 -2.94 -10.91
CA ASN A 136 13.29 -2.84 -12.14
C ASN A 136 12.49 -3.24 -13.39
N ILE A 137 11.64 -4.27 -13.30
CA ILE A 137 10.73 -4.68 -14.37
C ILE A 137 9.80 -3.52 -14.78
N VAL A 138 9.23 -2.81 -13.81
CA VAL A 138 8.33 -1.69 -14.07
C VAL A 138 9.10 -0.47 -14.61
N ARG A 139 10.25 -0.13 -14.02
CA ARG A 139 11.12 0.95 -14.52
C ARG A 139 11.39 0.79 -16.01
N GLU A 140 11.83 -0.39 -16.41
CA GLU A 140 12.17 -0.68 -17.81
C GLU A 140 10.93 -0.64 -18.72
N ALA A 141 9.76 -1.03 -18.22
CA ALA A 141 8.50 -0.89 -18.95
C ALA A 141 8.17 0.59 -19.22
N ILE A 142 8.31 1.46 -18.22
CA ILE A 142 8.11 2.92 -18.37
C ILE A 142 9.09 3.49 -19.40
N GLU A 143 10.38 3.17 -19.28
CA GLU A 143 11.42 3.63 -20.21
C GLU A 143 11.15 3.14 -21.65
N THR A 144 10.71 1.88 -21.81
CA THR A 144 10.35 1.30 -23.12
C THR A 144 9.18 2.04 -23.77
N LEU A 145 8.25 2.54 -22.96
CA LEU A 145 7.13 3.36 -23.44
C LEU A 145 7.52 4.83 -23.67
N GLY A 146 8.74 5.23 -23.29
CA GLY A 146 9.27 6.59 -23.42
C GLY A 146 8.90 7.51 -22.25
N GLY A 147 8.35 6.96 -21.17
CA GLY A 147 8.06 7.68 -19.95
C GLY A 147 9.31 7.90 -19.09
N ASP A 148 9.17 8.76 -18.08
CA ASP A 148 10.19 9.02 -17.06
C ASP A 148 9.86 8.24 -15.78
N PRO A 149 10.65 7.23 -15.38
CA PRO A 149 10.39 6.43 -14.18
C PRO A 149 10.63 7.19 -12.87
N THR A 150 11.12 8.44 -12.93
CA THR A 150 11.30 9.31 -11.76
C THR A 150 10.10 10.22 -11.51
N ALA A 151 9.16 10.29 -12.46
CA ALA A 151 7.96 11.11 -12.33
C ALA A 151 7.03 10.61 -11.23
N MET A 152 6.48 11.54 -10.44
CA MET A 152 5.34 11.26 -9.56
C MET A 152 4.05 11.45 -10.38
N THR A 153 3.44 10.34 -10.79
CA THR A 153 2.12 10.36 -11.45
C THR A 153 0.99 10.45 -10.40
N PRO A 154 -0.25 10.80 -10.79
CA PRO A 154 -1.39 10.83 -9.89
C PRO A 154 -1.54 9.55 -9.05
N CYS A 155 -1.49 8.38 -9.68
CA CYS A 155 -1.63 7.13 -8.96
C CYS A 155 -0.39 6.79 -8.11
N ALA A 156 0.82 7.20 -8.52
CA ALA A 156 2.04 7.06 -7.72
C ALA A 156 1.95 7.81 -6.38
N ASP A 157 1.38 9.03 -6.40
CA ASP A 157 1.15 9.83 -5.19
C ASP A 157 0.20 9.09 -4.23
N VAL A 158 -0.96 8.64 -4.74
CA VAL A 158 -1.96 7.91 -3.96
C VAL A 158 -1.40 6.61 -3.38
N ALA A 159 -0.60 5.85 -4.15
CA ALA A 159 0.08 4.65 -3.64
C ALA A 159 1.00 4.97 -2.45
N GLY A 160 1.76 6.06 -2.55
CA GLY A 160 2.58 6.56 -1.44
C GLY A 160 1.74 6.87 -0.19
N VAL A 161 0.61 7.55 -0.36
CA VAL A 161 -0.31 7.87 0.76
C VAL A 161 -0.86 6.61 1.42
N LYS A 162 -1.32 5.63 0.64
CA LYS A 162 -1.84 4.35 1.14
C LYS A 162 -0.80 3.61 1.99
N ALA A 163 0.43 3.54 1.51
CA ALA A 163 1.50 2.81 2.19
C ALA A 163 1.98 3.46 3.50
N MET A 164 1.69 4.76 3.74
CA MET A 164 2.11 5.44 4.97
C MET A 164 1.58 4.76 6.23
N GLY A 165 0.33 4.28 6.22
CA GLY A 165 -0.27 3.59 7.37
C GLY A 165 0.45 2.29 7.70
N VAL A 166 0.81 1.51 6.67
CA VAL A 166 1.53 0.23 6.84
C VAL A 166 2.94 0.49 7.38
N LEU A 167 3.66 1.47 6.83
CA LEU A 167 4.99 1.84 7.34
C LEU A 167 4.95 2.25 8.82
N GLN A 168 3.92 2.99 9.25
CA GLN A 168 3.74 3.35 10.66
C GLN A 168 3.57 2.10 11.56
N VAL A 169 2.80 1.09 11.12
CA VAL A 169 2.65 -0.16 11.87
C VAL A 169 3.96 -0.93 11.97
N LEU A 170 4.67 -1.10 10.85
CA LEU A 170 5.92 -1.84 10.79
C LEU A 170 7.03 -1.19 11.62
N THR A 171 7.07 0.15 11.66
CA THR A 171 8.14 0.88 12.37
C THR A 171 7.80 1.18 13.83
N ASP A 172 6.56 1.01 14.27
CA ASP A 172 6.20 1.16 15.68
C ASP A 172 6.90 0.06 16.52
N PRO A 173 7.80 0.39 17.47
CA PRO A 173 8.53 -0.61 18.25
C PRO A 173 7.63 -1.44 19.18
N ARG A 174 6.35 -1.07 19.33
CA ARG A 174 5.36 -1.76 20.16
C ARG A 174 4.60 -2.84 19.40
N THR A 175 4.58 -2.81 18.08
CA THR A 175 3.88 -3.82 17.26
C THR A 175 4.67 -5.13 17.21
N THR A 176 3.94 -6.24 17.13
CA THR A 176 4.51 -7.57 16.92
C THR A 176 4.78 -7.82 15.43
N VAL A 177 5.61 -8.82 15.13
CA VAL A 177 5.82 -9.43 13.81
C VAL A 177 4.49 -9.85 13.24
N SER A 178 3.63 -10.55 13.99
CA SER A 178 2.30 -10.96 13.52
C SER A 178 1.39 -9.78 13.15
N GLN A 179 1.36 -8.72 13.96
CA GLN A 179 0.64 -7.48 13.65
C GLN A 179 1.22 -6.78 12.40
N SER A 180 2.54 -6.77 12.26
CA SER A 180 3.23 -6.18 11.11
C SER A 180 3.00 -6.99 9.82
N MET A 181 2.99 -8.33 9.90
CA MET A 181 2.64 -9.22 8.80
C MET A 181 1.20 -9.02 8.36
N SER A 182 0.27 -8.85 9.30
CA SER A 182 -1.13 -8.51 8.99
C SER A 182 -1.25 -7.16 8.25
N ALA A 183 -0.41 -6.19 8.59
CA ALA A 183 -0.35 -4.93 7.84
C ALA A 183 0.25 -5.11 6.43
N ILE A 184 1.35 -5.87 6.29
CA ILE A 184 1.90 -6.24 4.97
C ILE A 184 0.88 -7.00 4.12
N LEU A 185 0.05 -7.86 4.71
CA LEU A 185 -0.97 -8.60 3.96
C LEU A 185 -1.91 -7.67 3.16
N THR A 186 -2.15 -6.44 3.64
CA THR A 186 -2.95 -5.45 2.88
C THR A 186 -2.25 -4.97 1.62
N ILE A 187 -0.91 -4.90 1.65
CA ILE A 187 -0.05 -4.57 0.52
C ILE A 187 -0.03 -5.76 -0.45
N GLU A 188 0.27 -6.96 0.01
CA GLU A 188 0.31 -8.19 -0.81
C GLU A 188 -0.99 -8.46 -1.60
N LEU A 189 -2.14 -8.21 -0.96
CA LEU A 189 -3.44 -8.37 -1.61
C LEU A 189 -3.66 -7.33 -2.73
N GLU A 190 -3.26 -6.09 -2.50
CA GLU A 190 -3.33 -5.06 -3.52
C GLU A 190 -2.34 -5.35 -4.64
N ASP A 191 -1.15 -5.85 -4.30
CA ASP A 191 -0.09 -6.11 -5.25
C ASP A 191 -0.47 -7.17 -6.27
N ASN A 192 -0.95 -8.31 -5.76
CA ASN A 192 -1.40 -9.42 -6.59
C ASN A 192 -2.49 -8.98 -7.59
N ALA A 193 -3.48 -8.21 -7.13
CA ALA A 193 -4.54 -7.68 -7.99
C ALA A 193 -4.03 -6.64 -9.00
N ALA A 194 -3.03 -5.82 -8.62
CA ALA A 194 -2.46 -4.81 -9.50
C ALA A 194 -1.68 -5.42 -10.66
N TRP A 195 -0.93 -6.50 -10.43
CA TRP A 195 -0.21 -7.21 -11.49
C TRP A 195 -1.14 -7.83 -12.52
N GLU A 196 -2.24 -8.47 -12.09
CA GLU A 196 -3.27 -8.99 -13.01
C GLU A 196 -3.80 -7.87 -13.93
N LEU A 197 -4.20 -6.73 -13.34
CA LEU A 197 -4.70 -5.59 -14.08
C LEU A 197 -3.66 -5.01 -15.05
N LEU A 198 -2.39 -4.90 -14.63
CA LEU A 198 -1.31 -4.38 -15.48
C LEU A 198 -1.03 -5.27 -16.67
N ILE A 199 -1.11 -6.60 -16.52
CA ILE A 199 -0.99 -7.55 -17.62
C ILE A 199 -2.10 -7.30 -18.66
N GLU A 200 -3.34 -7.12 -18.21
CA GLU A 200 -4.48 -6.82 -19.09
C GLU A 200 -4.32 -5.48 -19.80
N LEU A 201 -3.96 -4.43 -19.06
CA LEU A 201 -3.74 -3.08 -19.61
C LEU A 201 -2.60 -3.09 -20.63
N ALA A 202 -1.48 -3.75 -20.33
CA ALA A 202 -0.35 -3.86 -21.25
C ALA A 202 -0.72 -4.63 -22.53
N LYS A 203 -1.47 -5.74 -22.44
CA LYS A 203 -1.99 -6.47 -23.60
C LYS A 203 -2.90 -5.59 -24.44
N LYS A 204 -3.89 -4.94 -23.82
CA LYS A 204 -4.86 -4.06 -24.48
C LYS A 204 -4.19 -2.83 -25.11
N GLY A 205 -3.13 -2.32 -24.50
CA GLY A 205 -2.29 -1.24 -25.03
C GLY A 205 -1.43 -1.64 -26.24
N GLY A 206 -1.32 -2.94 -26.55
CA GLY A 206 -0.47 -3.45 -27.63
C GLY A 206 0.97 -3.71 -27.21
N HIS A 207 1.20 -4.04 -25.93
CA HIS A 207 2.51 -4.31 -25.35
C HIS A 207 2.62 -5.74 -24.79
N PRO A 208 2.47 -6.78 -25.62
CA PRO A 208 2.43 -8.18 -25.15
C PRO A 208 3.75 -8.65 -24.52
N LEU A 209 4.89 -8.08 -24.92
CA LEU A 209 6.19 -8.40 -24.30
C LEU A 209 6.32 -7.82 -22.89
N ILE A 210 5.79 -6.62 -22.65
CA ILE A 210 5.72 -6.03 -21.30
C ILE A 210 4.79 -6.90 -20.43
N ALA A 211 3.61 -7.24 -20.95
CA ALA A 211 2.67 -8.11 -20.25
C ALA A 211 3.26 -9.49 -19.89
N LYS A 212 4.08 -10.07 -20.79
CA LYS A 212 4.77 -11.34 -20.51
C LYS A 212 5.74 -11.21 -19.33
N ARG A 213 6.49 -10.10 -19.24
CA ARG A 213 7.41 -9.86 -18.12
C ARG A 213 6.66 -9.68 -16.81
N PHE A 214 5.52 -9.00 -16.82
CA PHE A 214 4.67 -8.83 -15.64
C PHE A 214 4.12 -10.15 -15.10
N GLY A 215 3.92 -11.15 -15.98
CA GLY A 215 3.57 -12.50 -15.55
C GLY A 215 4.64 -13.20 -14.70
N HIS A 216 5.90 -12.78 -14.78
CA HIS A 216 6.94 -13.27 -13.87
C HIS A 216 6.75 -12.71 -12.46
N ALA A 217 6.56 -11.39 -12.35
CA ALA A 217 6.31 -10.72 -11.08
C ALA A 217 5.05 -11.26 -10.39
N LEU A 218 3.96 -11.42 -11.16
CA LEU A 218 2.71 -12.00 -10.63
C LEU A 218 2.92 -13.38 -9.97
N ALA A 219 3.73 -14.25 -10.56
CA ALA A 219 3.97 -15.59 -10.01
C ALA A 219 4.77 -15.55 -8.69
N GLN A 220 5.69 -14.57 -8.55
CA GLN A 220 6.38 -14.32 -7.29
C GLN A 220 5.40 -13.75 -6.25
N GLU A 221 4.58 -12.77 -6.62
CA GLU A 221 3.58 -12.17 -5.72
C GLU A 221 2.52 -13.16 -5.23
N GLU A 222 2.09 -14.12 -6.05
CA GLU A 222 1.22 -15.21 -5.60
C GLU A 222 1.89 -16.03 -4.48
N THR A 223 3.21 -16.21 -4.56
CA THR A 223 4.01 -16.92 -3.54
C THR A 223 4.20 -16.07 -2.29
N HIS A 224 4.47 -14.76 -2.44
CA HIS A 224 4.58 -13.81 -1.33
C HIS A 224 3.27 -13.77 -0.52
N LEU A 225 2.14 -13.55 -1.19
CA LEU A 225 0.82 -13.52 -0.59
C LEU A 225 0.49 -14.83 0.15
N ALA A 226 0.76 -15.99 -0.46
CA ALA A 226 0.55 -17.28 0.20
C ALA A 226 1.43 -17.44 1.45
N THR A 227 2.68 -16.98 1.38
CA THR A 227 3.65 -17.05 2.47
C THR A 227 3.21 -16.20 3.66
N VAL A 228 2.88 -14.92 3.42
CA VAL A 228 2.42 -14.00 4.48
C VAL A 228 1.14 -14.53 5.15
N ARG A 229 0.17 -15.01 4.35
CA ARG A 229 -1.07 -15.60 4.88
C ARG A 229 -0.81 -16.82 5.75
N ASN A 230 0.07 -17.72 5.29
CA ASN A 230 0.39 -18.93 6.03
C ASN A 230 1.13 -18.62 7.33
N PHE A 231 2.05 -17.66 7.30
CA PHE A 231 2.76 -17.22 8.50
C PHE A 231 1.78 -16.71 9.57
N ILE A 232 0.93 -15.74 9.23
CA ILE A 232 -0.07 -15.17 10.16
C ILE A 232 -0.95 -16.29 10.72
N LYS A 233 -1.44 -17.17 9.85
CA LYS A 233 -2.30 -18.28 10.26
C LYS A 233 -1.59 -19.20 11.26
N GLN A 234 -0.37 -19.61 10.99
CA GLN A 234 0.38 -20.54 11.84
C GLN A 234 0.69 -19.91 13.21
N ASP A 235 1.15 -18.67 13.22
CA ASP A 235 1.45 -17.94 14.44
C ASP A 235 0.21 -17.79 15.33
N LEU A 236 -0.91 -17.29 14.77
CA LEU A 236 -2.13 -17.07 15.54
C LEU A 236 -2.77 -18.38 16.03
N LEU A 237 -2.72 -19.47 15.23
CA LEU A 237 -3.20 -20.78 15.68
C LEU A 237 -2.34 -21.36 16.80
N ALA A 238 -1.03 -21.14 16.78
CA ALA A 238 -0.13 -21.58 17.84
C ALA A 238 -0.38 -20.83 19.16
N GLN A 239 -0.84 -19.57 19.11
CA GLN A 239 -1.14 -18.78 20.31
C GLN A 239 -2.44 -19.18 21.02
N VAL A 240 -3.36 -19.85 20.33
CA VAL A 240 -4.64 -20.32 20.90
C VAL A 240 -4.64 -21.82 21.21
N SER A 241 -3.51 -22.50 20.97
CA SER A 241 -3.31 -23.93 21.25
C SER A 241 -2.62 -24.13 22.59
#